data_AF-A0A814GVM2-F1
#
_entry.id   AF-A0A814GVM2-F1
#
_cell.length_a   1.000
_cell.length_b   1.000
_cell.length_c   1.000
_cell.angle_alpha   90.00
_cell.angle_beta   90.00
_cell.angle_gamma   90.00
#
_symmetry.space_group_name_H-M   'P 1'
#
loop_
_entity.id
_entity.type
_entity.pdbx_description
1 polymer ?
#
loop_
_entity_poly.entity_id
_entity_poly.type
_entity_poly.pdbx_seq_one_letter_code
_entity_poly.pdbx_strand_id
1 'polypeptide(L)'
;MQSIYYINVTLWLIIFNLCFAQQPADRGANEKTKQILTYIAQLPQQGKVLSGQFAGYSPDTFNTQQIDEIAGQTGQVPAILGCDYACGWNYKSPPQYIIDYTCNSALKEHWKKGGLVTINMHLPNPVSAYGGGYKDRMNLNFADITNTNTETGQRWRLFLDRMAEGLNDLQQAGVTVLFRPLHEMNGDWFYWCNQVYN
;
A
#
# COMPACT_ATOMS: atom_id res chain seq x y z
N MET A 1 -75.89 -16.53 -5.36
CA MET A 1 -74.78 -15.59 -5.64
C MET A 1 -73.76 -15.75 -4.53
N GLN A 2 -72.59 -16.31 -4.85
CA GLN A 2 -71.53 -16.67 -3.89
C GLN A 2 -70.72 -15.42 -3.49
N SER A 3 -70.56 -15.18 -2.19
CA SER A 3 -69.68 -14.13 -1.67
C SER A 3 -68.23 -14.62 -1.70
N ILE A 4 -67.36 -13.87 -2.40
CA ILE A 4 -65.92 -14.11 -2.46
C ILE A 4 -65.26 -13.31 -1.32
N TYR A 5 -64.51 -14.01 -0.47
CA TYR A 5 -63.66 -13.40 0.56
C TYR A 5 -62.28 -13.12 -0.02
N TYR A 6 -61.83 -11.87 0.04
CA TYR A 6 -60.46 -11.48 -0.30
C TYR A 6 -59.60 -11.50 0.96
N ILE A 7 -58.59 -12.38 0.98
CA ILE A 7 -57.54 -12.39 2.00
C ILE A 7 -56.40 -11.49 1.50
N ASN A 8 -56.18 -10.37 2.17
CA ASN A 8 -55.02 -9.52 1.93
C ASN A 8 -53.78 -10.14 2.60
N VAL A 9 -52.95 -10.85 1.83
CA VAL A 9 -51.62 -11.26 2.26
C VAL A 9 -50.67 -10.09 2.07
N THR A 10 -50.33 -9.40 3.17
CA THR A 10 -49.32 -8.34 3.13
C THR A 10 -47.94 -8.99 3.22
N LEU A 11 -47.23 -9.05 2.09
CA LEU A 11 -45.88 -9.58 2.00
C LEU A 11 -44.89 -8.52 2.53
N TRP A 12 -44.31 -8.75 3.71
CA TRP A 12 -43.19 -7.95 4.21
C TRP A 12 -41.92 -8.33 3.44
N LEU A 13 -41.52 -7.50 2.46
CA LEU A 13 -40.19 -7.56 1.86
C LEU A 13 -39.17 -7.09 2.90
N ILE A 14 -38.52 -8.04 3.58
CA ILE A 14 -37.28 -7.78 4.32
C ILE A 14 -36.20 -7.57 3.25
N ILE A 15 -35.89 -6.32 2.94
CA ILE A 15 -34.73 -5.96 2.13
C ILE A 15 -33.50 -6.27 2.98
N PHE A 16 -32.91 -7.45 2.77
CA PHE A 16 -31.53 -7.67 3.17
C PHE A 16 -30.68 -6.77 2.29
N ASN A 17 -30.21 -5.66 2.85
CA ASN A 17 -29.04 -4.98 2.30
C ASN A 17 -27.87 -5.98 2.43
N LEU A 18 -27.67 -6.78 1.39
CA LEU A 18 -26.44 -7.51 1.17
C LEU A 18 -25.35 -6.45 0.93
N CYS A 19 -24.84 -5.90 2.03
CA CYS A 19 -23.57 -5.21 2.02
C CYS A 19 -22.54 -6.30 1.70
N PHE A 20 -22.19 -6.44 0.43
CA PHE A 20 -21.09 -7.32 0.04
C PHE A 20 -19.86 -6.84 0.80
N ALA A 21 -19.44 -7.59 1.82
CA ALA A 21 -18.22 -7.30 2.56
C ALA A 21 -17.08 -7.28 1.54
N GLN A 22 -16.45 -6.12 1.40
CA GLN A 22 -15.41 -5.92 0.42
C GLN A 22 -14.30 -6.95 0.65
N GLN A 23 -14.10 -7.83 -0.34
CA GLN A 23 -13.07 -8.86 -0.28
C GLN A 23 -11.76 -8.30 -0.83
N PRO A 24 -10.60 -8.68 -0.26
CA PRO A 24 -9.32 -8.38 -0.87
C PRO A 24 -9.26 -9.00 -2.28
N ALA A 25 -8.62 -8.32 -3.22
CA ALA A 25 -8.40 -8.87 -4.57
C ALA A 25 -7.55 -10.15 -4.52
N ASP A 26 -6.66 -10.27 -3.53
CA ASP A 26 -5.93 -11.49 -3.23
C ASP A 26 -6.84 -12.53 -2.54
N ARG A 27 -7.10 -13.63 -3.24
CA ARG A 27 -7.89 -14.77 -2.73
C ARG A 27 -7.18 -15.51 -1.59
N GLY A 28 -5.86 -15.39 -1.50
CA GLY A 28 -5.02 -15.97 -0.44
C GLY A 28 -4.88 -15.08 0.80
N ALA A 29 -5.54 -13.91 0.83
CA ALA A 29 -5.45 -13.01 1.97
C ALA A 29 -5.90 -13.70 3.27
N ASN A 30 -5.13 -13.52 4.34
CA ASN A 30 -5.46 -14.08 5.64
C ASN A 30 -6.69 -13.39 6.26
N GLU A 31 -7.31 -14.04 7.26
CA GLU A 31 -8.53 -13.53 7.90
C GLU A 31 -8.34 -12.15 8.54
N LYS A 32 -7.16 -11.86 9.11
CA LYS A 32 -6.86 -10.55 9.69
C LYS A 32 -6.92 -9.43 8.63
N THR A 33 -6.38 -9.68 7.44
CA THR A 33 -6.39 -8.74 6.32
C THR A 33 -7.82 -8.51 5.81
N LYS A 34 -8.63 -9.58 5.70
CA LYS A 34 -10.05 -9.47 5.32
C LYS A 34 -10.85 -8.65 6.33
N GLN A 35 -10.62 -8.87 7.62
CA GLN A 35 -11.25 -8.12 8.70
C GLN A 35 -10.87 -6.63 8.67
N ILE A 36 -9.60 -6.32 8.42
CA ILE A 36 -9.13 -4.92 8.34
C ILE A 36 -9.74 -4.20 7.14
N LEU A 37 -9.80 -4.85 5.97
CA LEU A 37 -10.45 -4.26 4.80
C LEU A 37 -11.94 -4.00 5.08
N THR A 38 -12.62 -4.94 5.72
CA THR A 38 -14.02 -4.77 6.15
C THR A 38 -14.18 -3.61 7.13
N TYR A 39 -13.30 -3.51 8.13
CA TYR A 39 -13.28 -2.41 9.09
C TYR A 39 -13.12 -1.05 8.40
N ILE A 40 -12.12 -0.91 7.51
CA ILE A 40 -11.86 0.34 6.77
C ILE A 40 -13.07 0.72 5.91
N ALA A 41 -13.66 -0.25 5.20
CA ALA A 41 -14.83 -0.03 4.34
C ALA A 41 -16.08 0.46 5.11
N GLN A 42 -16.19 0.15 6.40
CA GLN A 42 -17.31 0.55 7.25
C GLN A 42 -17.13 1.95 7.87
N LEU A 43 -15.92 2.51 7.90
CA LEU A 43 -15.65 3.80 8.55
C LEU A 43 -16.51 4.96 8.05
N PRO A 44 -16.76 5.13 6.72
CA PRO A 44 -17.59 6.22 6.24
C PRO A 44 -19.02 6.18 6.79
N GLN A 45 -19.61 4.98 6.94
CA GLN A 45 -20.96 4.80 7.49
C GLN A 45 -21.02 5.16 8.99
N GLN A 46 -19.88 5.14 9.67
CA GLN A 46 -19.75 5.53 11.08
C GLN A 46 -19.36 7.00 11.25
N GLY A 47 -19.17 7.75 10.15
CA GLY A 47 -18.64 9.12 10.20
C GLY A 47 -17.22 9.20 10.75
N LYS A 48 -16.40 8.15 10.56
CA LYS A 48 -15.03 8.06 11.11
C LYS A 48 -13.97 8.18 10.01
N VAL A 49 -12.82 8.73 10.39
CA VAL A 49 -11.62 8.82 9.56
C VAL A 49 -10.42 8.35 10.38
N LEU A 50 -9.52 7.60 9.74
CA LEU A 50 -8.25 7.23 10.35
C LEU A 50 -7.23 8.36 10.15
N SER A 51 -6.63 8.80 11.25
CA SER A 51 -5.44 9.65 11.18
C SER A 51 -4.25 8.84 10.66
N GLY A 52 -3.33 9.49 9.94
CA GLY A 52 -2.14 8.85 9.42
C GLY A 52 -0.97 9.82 9.37
N GLN A 53 0.23 9.28 9.52
CA GLN A 53 1.46 10.06 9.47
C GLN A 53 2.55 9.29 8.71
N PHE A 54 3.16 9.96 7.74
CA PHE A 54 4.34 9.46 7.05
C PHE A 54 5.58 9.72 7.93
N ALA A 55 6.30 8.65 8.27
CA ALA A 55 7.47 8.70 9.14
C ALA A 55 8.80 8.81 8.38
N GLY A 56 8.79 8.72 7.04
CA GLY A 56 9.96 8.96 6.20
C GLY A 56 10.39 7.77 5.35
N TYR A 57 11.57 7.90 4.75
CA TYR A 57 12.14 6.96 3.79
C TYR A 57 13.19 6.08 4.46
N SER A 58 13.12 4.75 4.26
CA SER A 58 14.10 3.79 4.80
C SER A 58 15.31 3.68 3.87
N PRO A 59 16.56 3.66 4.38
CA PRO A 59 16.97 3.90 5.76
C PRO A 59 17.31 5.38 6.04
N ASP A 60 16.95 6.30 5.14
CA ASP A 60 17.41 7.69 5.11
C ASP A 60 16.78 8.55 6.23
N THR A 61 15.52 8.93 6.07
CA THR A 61 14.84 9.90 6.95
C THR A 61 13.82 9.26 7.87
N PHE A 62 13.59 7.95 7.76
CA PHE A 62 12.58 7.25 8.55
C PHE A 62 12.84 7.44 10.06
N ASN A 63 11.90 8.05 10.76
CA ASN A 63 11.92 8.23 12.20
C ASN A 63 10.49 8.35 12.77
N THR A 64 10.30 7.94 14.02
CA THR A 64 8.99 8.01 14.70
C THR A 64 8.85 9.26 15.57
N GLN A 65 9.80 10.20 15.55
CA GLN A 65 9.77 11.38 16.41
C GLN A 65 8.48 12.19 16.21
N GLN A 66 8.06 12.38 14.96
CA GLN A 66 6.83 13.11 14.66
C GLN A 66 5.58 12.42 15.22
N ILE A 67 5.59 11.09 15.37
CA ILE A 67 4.50 10.34 16.01
C ILE A 67 4.43 10.67 17.49
N ASP A 68 5.57 10.68 18.17
CA ASP A 68 5.68 11.00 19.60
C ASP A 68 5.29 12.47 19.88
N GLU A 69 5.68 13.39 18.99
CA GLU A 69 5.28 14.79 19.05
C GLU A 69 3.76 14.97 18.90
N ILE A 70 3.14 14.28 17.95
CA ILE A 70 1.67 14.28 17.79
C ILE A 70 1.01 13.72 19.05
N ALA A 71 1.52 12.61 19.59
CA ALA A 71 0.99 12.02 20.80
C ALA A 71 1.13 12.95 22.02
N GLY A 72 2.27 13.62 22.18
CA GLY A 72 2.52 14.58 23.24
C GLY A 72 1.60 15.81 23.19
N GLN A 73 1.26 16.28 21.98
CA GLN A 73 0.40 17.46 21.80
C GLN A 73 -1.10 17.14 21.86
N THR A 74 -1.50 15.96 21.40
CA THR A 74 -2.93 15.62 21.22
C THR A 74 -3.44 14.58 22.21
N GLY A 75 -2.55 13.87 22.90
CA GLY A 75 -2.87 12.69 23.69
C GLY A 75 -3.26 11.48 22.84
N GLN A 76 -3.09 11.53 21.50
CA GLN A 76 -3.50 10.49 20.56
C GLN A 76 -2.37 10.12 19.60
N VAL A 77 -2.25 8.83 19.30
CA VAL A 77 -1.28 8.31 18.31
C VAL A 77 -1.98 8.20 16.95
N PRO A 78 -1.36 8.62 15.83
CA PRO A 78 -1.90 8.38 14.49
C PRO A 78 -2.25 6.91 14.25
N ALA A 79 -3.44 6.66 13.70
CA ALA A 79 -3.89 5.28 13.47
C ALA A 79 -3.01 4.56 12.42
N ILE A 80 -2.51 5.28 11.41
CA ILE A 80 -1.67 4.73 10.34
C ILE A 80 -0.24 5.30 10.42
N LEU A 81 0.75 4.42 10.48
CA LEU A 81 2.18 4.77 10.34
C LEU A 81 2.68 4.42 8.94
N GLY A 82 3.29 5.38 8.24
CA GLY A 82 3.81 5.19 6.88
C GLY A 82 5.32 5.13 6.81
N CYS A 83 5.84 4.16 6.05
CA CYS A 83 7.24 4.10 5.61
C CYS A 83 7.30 4.08 4.07
N ASP A 84 8.40 4.55 3.49
CA ASP A 84 8.75 4.29 2.10
C ASP A 84 10.04 3.47 2.04
N TYR A 85 10.02 2.34 1.33
CA TYR A 85 11.18 1.46 1.27
C TYR A 85 12.26 1.91 0.28
N ALA A 86 11.95 2.83 -0.64
CA ALA A 86 12.83 3.08 -1.78
C ALA A 86 13.24 4.55 -1.84
N CYS A 87 14.53 4.80 -1.62
CA CYS A 87 15.14 6.11 -1.85
C CYS A 87 15.64 6.21 -3.30
N GLY A 88 14.74 6.20 -4.29
CA GLY A 88 15.08 6.09 -5.72
C GLY A 88 15.86 7.25 -6.34
N TRP A 89 16.28 8.23 -5.55
CA TRP A 89 17.27 9.25 -5.92
C TRP A 89 18.72 8.80 -5.66
N ASN A 90 18.93 7.76 -4.85
CA ASN A 90 20.25 7.25 -4.52
C ASN A 90 20.79 6.31 -5.60
N TYR A 91 22.11 6.15 -5.62
CA TYR A 91 22.83 5.21 -6.49
C TYR A 91 23.57 4.17 -5.64
N LYS A 92 23.53 2.89 -6.04
CA LYS A 92 24.19 1.79 -5.32
C LYS A 92 24.58 0.65 -6.27
N SER A 93 25.60 -0.12 -5.87
CA SER A 93 25.98 -1.37 -6.52
C SER A 93 26.02 -2.50 -5.49
N PRO A 94 25.16 -3.53 -5.58
CA PRO A 94 24.11 -3.70 -6.59
C PRO A 94 22.86 -2.84 -6.27
N PRO A 95 22.06 -2.45 -7.30
CA PRO A 95 21.08 -1.36 -7.19
C PRO A 95 19.85 -1.69 -6.35
N GLN A 96 19.52 -2.98 -6.18
CA GLN A 96 18.36 -3.39 -5.37
C GLN A 96 18.50 -2.99 -3.90
N TYR A 97 19.73 -2.81 -3.39
CA TYR A 97 19.92 -2.37 -2.00
C TYR A 97 19.67 -0.87 -1.77
N ILE A 98 19.17 -0.14 -2.77
CA ILE A 98 18.49 1.15 -2.58
C ILE A 98 17.13 0.93 -1.87
N ILE A 99 16.55 -0.25 -2.06
CA ILE A 99 15.33 -0.67 -1.37
C ILE A 99 15.73 -1.29 -0.03
N ASP A 100 15.21 -0.68 1.03
CA ASP A 100 15.51 -1.00 2.40
C ASP A 100 14.22 -1.10 3.21
N TYR A 101 14.18 -2.07 4.11
CA TYR A 101 13.01 -2.36 4.94
C TYR A 101 13.36 -2.36 6.43
N THR A 102 14.43 -1.67 6.84
CA THR A 102 14.81 -1.58 8.27
C THR A 102 13.76 -0.85 9.12
N CYS A 103 12.93 0.00 8.51
CA CYS A 103 11.75 0.58 9.17
C CYS A 103 10.74 -0.47 9.67
N ASN A 104 10.82 -1.73 9.25
CA ASN A 104 9.92 -2.81 9.69
C ASN A 104 9.89 -3.03 11.19
N SER A 105 10.99 -2.76 11.90
CA SER A 105 11.01 -2.86 13.36
C SER A 105 9.95 -1.94 14.00
N ALA A 106 9.93 -0.67 13.60
CA ALA A 106 8.95 0.32 14.05
C ALA A 106 7.54 0.02 13.53
N LEU A 107 7.39 -0.44 12.28
CA LEU A 107 6.09 -0.84 11.74
C LEU A 107 5.47 -2.00 12.51
N LYS A 108 6.26 -3.03 12.85
CA LYS A 108 5.83 -4.16 13.70
C LYS A 108 5.46 -3.70 15.11
N GLU A 109 6.18 -2.74 15.67
CA GLU A 109 5.86 -2.17 16.98
C GLU A 109 4.52 -1.40 16.95
N HIS A 110 4.33 -0.53 15.95
CA HIS A 110 3.09 0.22 15.76
C HIS A 110 1.89 -0.71 15.60
N TRP A 111 2.07 -1.78 14.81
CA TRP A 111 1.07 -2.84 14.65
C TRP A 111 0.71 -3.54 15.97
N LYS A 112 1.70 -3.91 16.79
CA LYS A 112 1.47 -4.54 18.10
C LYS A 112 0.66 -3.65 19.04
N LYS A 113 0.76 -2.33 18.88
CA LYS A 113 -0.02 -1.33 19.64
C LYS A 113 -1.43 -1.09 19.06
N GLY A 114 -1.83 -1.84 18.03
CA GLY A 114 -3.14 -1.74 17.38
C GLY A 114 -3.21 -0.75 16.22
N GLY A 115 -2.08 -0.16 15.83
CA GLY A 115 -1.99 0.71 14.67
C GLY A 115 -1.96 -0.07 13.35
N LEU A 116 -2.31 0.61 12.26
CA LEU A 116 -2.14 0.13 10.89
C LEU A 116 -0.86 0.68 10.30
N VAL A 117 -0.35 0.02 9.26
CA VAL A 117 0.88 0.44 8.59
C VAL A 117 0.66 0.57 7.08
N THR A 118 1.36 1.52 6.46
CA THR A 118 1.37 1.70 5.01
C THR A 118 2.80 1.72 4.48
N ILE A 119 3.00 1.09 3.31
CA ILE A 119 4.29 1.05 2.64
C ILE A 119 4.13 1.64 1.24
N ASN A 120 5.03 2.57 0.96
CA ASN A 120 5.20 3.26 -0.31
C ASN A 120 6.52 2.86 -0.96
N MET A 121 6.71 3.29 -2.21
CA MET A 121 7.97 3.09 -2.92
C MET A 121 8.25 4.24 -3.89
N HIS A 122 9.35 4.97 -3.68
CA HIS A 122 9.94 5.78 -4.74
C HIS A 122 11.02 4.96 -5.44
N LEU A 123 10.60 3.98 -6.26
CA LEU A 123 11.54 3.05 -6.89
C LEU A 123 12.57 3.77 -7.76
N PRO A 124 13.85 3.33 -7.75
CA PRO A 124 14.82 3.77 -8.74
C PRO A 124 14.39 3.35 -10.16
N ASN A 125 14.82 4.09 -11.17
CA ASN A 125 14.56 3.75 -12.57
C ASN A 125 15.39 2.51 -12.96
N PRO A 126 14.73 1.43 -13.42
CA PRO A 126 15.41 0.18 -13.76
C PRO A 126 16.28 0.25 -15.01
N VAL A 127 16.30 1.36 -15.77
CA VAL A 127 17.28 1.58 -16.86
C VAL A 127 18.69 1.76 -16.33
N SER A 128 18.85 2.39 -15.17
CA SER A 128 20.16 2.69 -14.59
C SER A 128 20.77 1.48 -13.89
N ALA A 129 22.00 1.11 -14.28
CA ALA A 129 22.76 0.01 -13.68
C ALA A 129 22.98 0.16 -12.16
N TYR A 130 22.99 1.39 -11.67
CA TYR A 130 23.22 1.71 -10.26
C TYR A 130 21.96 2.24 -9.57
N GLY A 131 20.79 2.18 -10.21
CA GLY A 131 19.57 2.82 -9.72
C GLY A 131 19.60 4.34 -9.85
N GLY A 132 18.91 5.05 -8.96
CA GLY A 132 18.68 6.50 -9.12
C GLY A 132 17.61 6.81 -10.16
N GLY A 133 17.50 8.08 -10.55
CA GLY A 133 16.68 8.49 -11.69
C GLY A 133 15.17 8.23 -11.54
N TYR A 134 14.63 8.08 -10.33
CA TYR A 134 13.18 7.81 -10.14
C TYR A 134 12.25 8.80 -10.85
N LYS A 135 12.73 10.02 -11.12
CA LYS A 135 12.01 11.08 -11.86
C LYS A 135 12.37 11.23 -13.33
N ASP A 136 13.45 10.59 -13.77
CA ASP A 136 13.92 10.67 -15.14
C ASP A 136 13.50 9.39 -15.88
N ARG A 137 12.97 9.51 -17.09
CA ARG A 137 12.63 8.35 -17.92
C ARG A 137 13.85 7.79 -18.63
N MET A 138 14.91 8.56 -18.81
CA MET A 138 16.08 8.15 -19.61
C MET A 138 15.63 7.62 -20.98
N ASN A 139 16.26 6.57 -21.49
CA ASN A 139 15.85 5.83 -22.68
C ASN A 139 14.92 4.63 -22.35
N LEU A 140 14.09 4.73 -21.30
CA LEU A 140 13.19 3.66 -20.90
C LEU A 140 12.22 3.30 -22.03
N ASN A 141 12.31 2.07 -22.51
CA ASN A 141 11.22 1.43 -23.23
C ASN A 141 10.32 0.72 -22.22
N PHE A 142 9.09 1.19 -22.08
CA PHE A 142 8.16 0.67 -21.07
C PHE A 142 7.90 -0.84 -21.21
N ALA A 143 7.98 -1.38 -22.44
CA ALA A 143 7.84 -2.82 -22.69
C ALA A 143 8.95 -3.66 -22.05
N ASP A 144 10.11 -3.06 -21.77
CA ASP A 144 11.26 -3.76 -21.17
C ASP A 144 11.08 -3.98 -19.67
N ILE A 145 10.28 -3.16 -18.97
CA ILE A 145 10.07 -3.26 -17.51
C ILE A 145 9.62 -4.66 -17.10
N THR A 146 8.69 -5.25 -17.86
CA THR A 146 8.14 -6.58 -17.56
C THR A 146 8.83 -7.70 -18.36
N ASN A 147 9.81 -7.38 -19.21
CA ASN A 147 10.53 -8.35 -20.03
C ASN A 147 11.84 -8.77 -19.36
N THR A 148 11.83 -9.91 -18.67
CA THR A 148 12.99 -10.46 -17.95
C THR A 148 14.16 -10.90 -18.85
N ASN A 149 14.01 -10.84 -20.17
CA ASN A 149 15.10 -11.06 -21.11
C ASN A 149 15.94 -9.79 -21.36
N THR A 150 15.50 -8.64 -20.83
CA THR A 150 16.23 -7.36 -20.92
C THR A 150 16.90 -7.03 -19.59
N GLU A 151 17.97 -6.25 -19.62
CA GLU A 151 18.62 -5.77 -18.39
C GLU A 151 17.67 -4.92 -17.52
N THR A 152 16.85 -4.08 -18.16
CA THR A 152 15.83 -3.27 -17.49
C THR A 152 14.84 -4.16 -16.74
N GLY A 153 14.28 -5.18 -17.38
CA GLY A 153 13.32 -6.08 -16.75
C GLY A 153 13.93 -6.96 -15.66
N GLN A 154 15.18 -7.41 -15.83
CA GLN A 154 15.91 -8.12 -14.78
C GLN A 154 16.14 -7.23 -13.56
N ARG A 155 16.52 -5.97 -13.76
CA ARG A 155 16.75 -5.01 -12.68
C ARG A 155 15.46 -4.62 -11.97
N TRP A 156 14.40 -4.40 -12.72
CA TRP A 156 13.07 -4.17 -12.15
C TRP A 156 12.60 -5.37 -11.33
N ARG A 157 12.85 -6.60 -11.80
CA ARG A 157 12.57 -7.81 -11.03
C ARG A 157 13.35 -7.87 -9.72
N LEU A 158 14.64 -7.53 -9.72
CA LEU A 158 15.45 -7.45 -8.50
C LEU A 158 14.89 -6.42 -7.49
N PHE A 159 14.36 -5.30 -7.98
CA PHE A 159 13.71 -4.31 -7.14
C PHE A 159 12.44 -4.89 -6.49
N LEU A 160 11.60 -5.56 -7.27
CA LEU A 160 10.40 -6.21 -6.75
C LEU A 160 10.71 -7.34 -5.76
N ASP A 161 11.74 -8.15 -6.02
CA ASP A 161 12.15 -9.22 -5.11
C ASP A 161 12.62 -8.62 -3.78
N ARG A 162 13.38 -7.51 -3.80
CA ARG A 162 13.78 -6.80 -2.57
C ARG A 162 12.61 -6.18 -1.80
N MET A 163 11.62 -5.62 -2.50
CA MET A 163 10.36 -5.17 -1.89
C MET A 163 9.62 -6.35 -1.24
N ALA A 164 9.55 -7.49 -1.93
CA ALA A 164 8.87 -8.69 -1.46
C ALA A 164 9.56 -9.29 -0.22
N GLU A 165 10.89 -9.26 -0.13
CA GLU A 165 11.62 -9.64 1.10
C GLU A 165 11.14 -8.83 2.31
N GLY A 166 11.06 -7.51 2.17
CA GLY A 166 10.59 -6.63 3.24
C GLY A 166 9.10 -6.80 3.58
N LEU A 167 8.25 -7.08 2.61
CA LEU A 167 6.82 -7.37 2.84
C LEU A 167 6.60 -8.75 3.47
N ASN A 168 7.39 -9.75 3.07
CA ASN A 168 7.35 -11.10 3.63
C ASN A 168 7.78 -11.09 5.11
N ASP A 169 8.76 -10.27 5.49
CA ASP A 169 9.14 -10.06 6.88
C ASP A 169 7.97 -9.53 7.75
N LEU A 170 7.13 -8.64 7.20
CA LEU A 170 5.90 -8.17 7.86
C LEU A 170 4.81 -9.24 7.87
N GLN A 171 4.64 -9.97 6.76
CA GLN A 171 3.68 -11.06 6.65
C GLN A 171 3.96 -12.16 7.68
N GLN A 172 5.22 -12.56 7.86
CA GLN A 172 5.65 -13.54 8.87
C GLN A 172 5.37 -13.07 10.30
N ALA A 173 5.35 -11.76 10.54
CA ALA A 173 4.95 -11.15 11.81
C ALA A 173 3.42 -10.96 11.94
N GLY A 174 2.63 -11.41 10.96
CA GLY A 174 1.17 -11.28 10.96
C GLY A 174 0.66 -9.86 10.74
N VAL A 175 1.50 -8.96 10.20
CA VAL A 175 1.16 -7.56 9.94
C VAL A 175 0.40 -7.44 8.62
N THR A 176 -0.75 -6.76 8.63
CA THR A 176 -1.45 -6.36 7.40
C THR A 176 -0.94 -4.99 6.95
N VAL A 177 -0.54 -4.89 5.68
CA VAL A 177 0.05 -3.68 5.10
C VAL A 177 -0.93 -3.02 4.12
N LEU A 178 -1.13 -1.71 4.26
CA LEU A 178 -1.72 -0.87 3.22
C LEU A 178 -0.64 -0.56 2.17
N PHE A 179 -0.55 -1.42 1.16
CA PHE A 179 0.49 -1.32 0.13
C PHE A 179 0.06 -0.38 -1.00
N ARG A 180 0.85 0.66 -1.28
CA ARG A 180 0.55 1.70 -2.26
C ARG A 180 1.66 1.81 -3.34
N PRO A 181 1.80 0.81 -4.22
CA PRO A 181 2.81 0.81 -5.28
C PRO A 181 2.47 1.79 -6.41
N LEU A 182 3.50 2.24 -7.13
CA LEU A 182 3.38 3.01 -8.38
C LEU A 182 2.39 4.19 -8.27
N HIS A 183 2.50 4.94 -7.18
CA HIS A 183 1.60 6.05 -6.88
C HIS A 183 1.74 7.20 -7.86
N GLU A 184 0.68 8.02 -7.96
CA GLU A 184 0.67 9.25 -8.76
C GLU A 184 0.98 9.01 -10.26
N MET A 185 0.63 7.84 -10.79
CA MET A 185 0.92 7.46 -12.18
C MET A 185 0.33 8.40 -13.23
N ASN A 186 -0.72 9.15 -12.88
CA ASN A 186 -1.34 10.16 -13.72
C ASN A 186 -0.57 11.49 -13.79
N GLY A 187 0.50 11.65 -13.01
CA GLY A 187 1.42 12.78 -13.09
C GLY A 187 2.40 12.67 -14.27
N ASP A 188 3.47 13.44 -14.20
CA ASP A 188 4.56 13.47 -15.18
C ASP A 188 5.96 13.34 -14.55
N TRP A 189 6.04 13.20 -13.22
CA TRP A 189 7.28 13.29 -12.46
C TRP A 189 7.97 11.96 -12.12
N PHE A 190 7.33 10.79 -12.23
CA PHE A 190 8.01 9.50 -12.05
C PHE A 190 8.21 8.77 -13.38
N TYR A 191 9.20 7.88 -13.45
CA TYR A 191 9.44 7.09 -14.66
C TYR A 191 8.23 6.20 -15.04
N TRP A 192 7.42 5.80 -14.06
CA TRP A 192 6.20 5.00 -14.26
C TRP A 192 4.95 5.83 -14.56
N CYS A 193 5.06 7.15 -14.60
CA CYS A 193 3.96 8.05 -14.94
C CYS A 193 3.61 8.01 -16.44
N ASN A 194 2.71 8.89 -16.88
CA ASN A 194 2.16 8.95 -18.24
C ASN A 194 3.22 8.90 -19.36
N GLN A 195 3.26 7.82 -20.12
CA GLN A 195 4.14 7.62 -21.27
C GLN A 195 3.63 8.39 -22.49
N VAL A 196 3.63 9.73 -22.44
CA VAL A 196 3.34 10.54 -23.63
C VAL A 196 4.44 10.30 -24.66
N TYR A 197 4.10 9.55 -25.71
CA TYR A 197 4.89 9.48 -26.93
C TYR A 197 4.74 10.82 -27.66
N ASN A 198 5.81 11.62 -27.70
CA ASN A 198 5.93 12.70 -28.68
C ASN A 198 6.52 12.12 -29.96
#